data_AF-A0A1M6ULW6-F1
#
_entry.id   AF-A0A1M6ULW6-F1
#
_cell.length_a   1.000
_cell.length_b   1.000
_cell.length_c   1.000
_cell.angle_alpha   90.00
_cell.angle_beta   90.00
_cell.angle_gamma   90.00
#
_symmetry.space_group_name_H-M   'P 1'
#
loop_
_entity.id
_entity.type
_entity.pdbx_description
1 polymer ?
#
loop_
_entity_poly.entity_id
_entity_poly.type
_entity_poly.pdbx_seq_one_letter_code
_entity_poly.pdbx_strand_id
1 'polypeptide(L)'
;MENDTFGGAILAWVKSAKAFLKVQAGSGDNLLEEDIQEGFTDYCLWSTFRLESIDTDGELDMECLDSGMVLFRENCTPGEALESSYRQAFGTDFDKDDCFVILSET
;
A
#
# COMPACT_ATOMS: atom_id res chain seq x y z
N MET A 1 13.41 19.40 10.72
CA MET A 1 12.21 18.77 10.13
C MET A 1 12.74 17.54 9.45
N GLU A 2 12.63 16.39 10.12
CA GLU A 2 12.79 15.11 9.42
C GLU A 2 11.60 15.06 8.44
N ASN A 3 11.90 14.97 7.15
CA ASN A 3 10.85 14.72 6.16
C ASN A 3 10.41 13.27 6.40
N ASP A 4 9.19 13.07 6.92
CA ASP A 4 8.55 11.77 7.10
C ASP A 4 8.31 11.10 5.74
N THR A 5 9.40 10.67 5.12
CA THR A 5 9.44 10.04 3.81
C THR A 5 9.06 8.57 4.02
N PHE A 6 8.13 8.05 3.22
CA PHE A 6 7.69 6.67 3.37
C PHE A 6 8.80 5.69 2.96
N GLY A 7 9.55 5.19 3.96
CA GLY A 7 10.65 4.23 3.77
C GLY A 7 10.34 2.80 4.18
N GLY A 8 9.11 2.52 4.63
CA GLY A 8 8.74 1.24 5.24
C GLY A 8 7.53 0.57 4.61
N ALA A 9 6.74 -0.10 5.44
CA ALA A 9 5.58 -0.88 5.01
C ALA A 9 4.39 -0.67 5.95
N ILE A 10 3.20 -0.65 5.37
CA ILE A 10 1.93 -0.57 6.08
C ILE A 10 1.14 -1.84 5.76
N LEU A 11 0.57 -2.45 6.78
CA LEU A 11 -0.45 -3.48 6.64
C LEU A 11 -1.74 -2.98 7.27
N ALA A 12 -2.81 -2.91 6.47
CA ALA A 12 -4.13 -2.47 6.91
C ALA A 12 -5.19 -3.52 6.60
N TRP A 13 -6.24 -3.57 7.41
CA TRP A 13 -7.47 -4.33 7.13
C TRP A 13 -8.56 -3.40 6.62
N VAL A 14 -9.18 -3.77 5.49
CA VAL A 14 -10.27 -3.03 4.85
C VAL A 14 -11.57 -3.79 5.06
N LYS A 15 -12.46 -3.24 5.90
CA LYS A 15 -13.64 -3.96 6.40
C LYS A 15 -14.64 -4.25 5.28
N SER A 16 -14.91 -3.26 4.43
CA SER A 16 -15.86 -3.39 3.30
C SER A 16 -15.43 -4.48 2.31
N ALA A 17 -14.13 -4.52 1.98
CA ALA A 17 -13.55 -5.49 1.05
C ALA A 17 -13.28 -6.86 1.68
N LYS A 18 -13.26 -6.95 3.01
CA LYS A 18 -12.79 -8.12 3.77
C LYS A 18 -11.42 -8.60 3.28
N ALA A 19 -10.51 -7.65 3.10
CA ALA A 19 -9.19 -7.87 2.55
C ALA A 19 -8.14 -7.07 3.34
N PHE A 20 -6.91 -7.56 3.35
CA PHE A 20 -5.76 -6.78 3.75
C PHE A 20 -5.28 -5.92 2.58
N LEU A 21 -4.82 -4.72 2.88
CA LEU A 21 -4.05 -3.86 1.99
C LEU A 21 -2.64 -3.75 2.57
N LYS A 22 -1.66 -4.28 1.84
CA LYS A 22 -0.25 -4.02 2.10
C LYS A 22 0.21 -2.88 1.20
N VAL A 23 0.88 -1.90 1.78
CA VAL A 23 1.55 -0.81 1.06
C VAL A 23 3.01 -0.84 1.44
N GLN A 24 3.91 -0.76 0.47
CA GLN A 24 5.35 -0.82 0.68
C GLN A 24 6.04 0.29 -0.11
N ALA A 25 7.01 0.95 0.52
CA ALA A 25 7.85 1.92 -0.13
C ALA A 25 8.58 1.32 -1.35
N GLY A 26 8.71 2.10 -2.41
CA GLY A 26 9.54 1.76 -3.55
C GLY A 26 11.03 1.79 -3.17
N SER A 27 11.81 0.86 -3.73
CA SER A 27 13.28 0.87 -3.56
C SER A 27 14.00 1.79 -4.56
N GLY A 28 13.27 2.60 -5.33
CA GLY A 28 13.82 3.41 -6.43
C GLY A 28 14.03 2.65 -7.75
N ASP A 29 13.98 1.32 -7.75
CA ASP A 29 14.35 0.50 -8.92
C ASP A 29 13.24 0.32 -9.97
N ASN A 30 11.98 0.61 -9.63
CA ASN A 30 10.83 0.34 -10.49
C ASN A 30 10.29 1.58 -11.24
N LEU A 31 10.92 2.75 -11.10
CA LEU A 31 10.57 3.91 -11.94
C LEU A 31 11.14 3.70 -13.34
N LEU A 32 10.28 3.82 -14.35
CA LEU A 32 10.69 3.79 -15.74
C LEU A 32 11.28 5.15 -16.16
N GLU A 33 12.04 5.18 -17.25
CA GLU A 33 12.58 6.43 -17.78
C GLU A 33 11.46 7.42 -18.16
N GLU A 34 10.34 6.91 -18.67
CA GLU A 34 9.15 7.70 -18.99
C GLU A 34 8.54 8.35 -17.73
N ASP A 35 8.44 7.60 -16.61
CA ASP A 35 7.94 8.13 -15.35
C ASP A 35 8.81 9.30 -14.84
N ILE A 36 10.14 9.14 -14.96
CA ILE A 36 11.11 10.16 -14.57
C ILE A 36 10.97 11.40 -15.48
N GLN A 37 10.78 11.22 -16.78
CA GLN A 37 10.54 12.31 -17.72
C GLN A 37 9.22 13.06 -17.45
N GLU A 38 8.20 12.35 -16.95
CA GLU A 38 6.93 12.93 -16.49
C GLU A 38 7.01 13.58 -15.09
N GLY A 39 8.18 13.54 -14.46
CA GLY A 39 8.49 14.19 -13.19
C GLY A 39 8.12 13.37 -11.96
N PHE A 40 7.87 12.06 -12.09
CA PHE A 40 7.72 11.18 -10.94
C PHE A 40 9.08 10.91 -10.29
N THR A 41 9.12 10.99 -8.97
CA THR A 41 10.36 10.89 -8.17
C THR A 41 10.27 9.85 -7.07
N ASP A 42 9.06 9.40 -6.75
CA ASP A 42 8.80 8.42 -5.70
C ASP A 42 7.63 7.51 -6.11
N TYR A 43 7.52 6.34 -5.48
CA TYR A 43 6.42 5.41 -5.71
C TYR A 43 6.22 4.47 -4.52
N CYS A 44 5.01 3.93 -4.40
CA CYS A 44 4.74 2.80 -3.52
C CYS A 44 4.11 1.65 -4.29
N LEU A 45 4.35 0.44 -3.78
CA LEU A 45 3.71 -0.78 -4.24
C LEU A 45 2.56 -1.11 -3.30
N TRP A 46 1.44 -1.53 -3.86
CA TRP A 46 0.31 -2.03 -3.09
C TRP A 46 -0.07 -3.44 -3.52
N SER A 47 -0.59 -4.20 -2.58
CA SER A 47 -1.13 -5.53 -2.83
C SER A 47 -2.29 -5.81 -1.88
N THR A 48 -3.32 -6.48 -2.39
CA THR A 48 -4.48 -6.87 -1.60
C THR A 48 -4.49 -8.36 -1.36
N PHE A 49 -4.88 -8.76 -0.15
CA PHE A 49 -4.89 -10.16 0.26
C PHE A 49 -6.20 -10.55 0.91
N ARG A 50 -6.65 -11.78 0.71
CA ARG A 50 -7.77 -12.38 1.45
C ARG A 50 -7.29 -13.60 2.23
N LEU A 51 -7.83 -13.81 3.42
CA LEU A 51 -7.65 -15.07 4.15
C LEU A 51 -8.35 -16.20 3.41
N GLU A 52 -7.59 -17.23 3.04
CA GLU A 52 -8.16 -18.45 2.44
C GLU A 52 -8.74 -19.36 3.53
N SER A 53 -8.00 -19.51 4.63
CA SER A 53 -8.39 -20.30 5.80
C SER A 53 -7.71 -19.78 7.06
N ILE A 54 -8.40 -19.86 8.19
CA ILE A 54 -7.77 -19.73 9.51
C ILE A 54 -7.73 -21.14 10.06
N ASP A 55 -6.72 -21.91 9.65
CA ASP A 55 -6.48 -23.20 10.27
C ASP A 55 -5.63 -23.03 11.54
N THR A 56 -5.88 -23.87 12.54
CA THR A 56 -5.29 -23.74 13.89
C THR A 56 -3.79 -24.06 13.94
N ASP A 57 -3.19 -24.47 12.82
CA ASP A 57 -1.83 -25.02 12.75
C ASP A 57 -0.74 -23.96 12.53
N GLY A 58 -1.07 -22.68 12.69
CA GLY A 58 -0.09 -21.59 12.81
C GLY A 58 0.39 -20.98 11.49
N GLU A 59 -0.13 -21.45 10.35
CA GLU A 59 0.03 -20.83 9.04
C GLU A 59 -1.23 -20.04 8.68
N LEU A 60 -1.05 -18.81 8.21
CA LEU A 60 -2.14 -17.93 7.78
C LEU A 60 -2.05 -17.77 6.27
N ASP A 61 -2.71 -18.67 5.55
CA ASP A 61 -2.72 -18.65 4.10
C ASP A 61 -3.50 -17.44 3.58
N MET A 62 -2.83 -16.67 2.72
CA MET A 62 -3.34 -15.46 2.12
C MET A 62 -3.29 -15.54 0.60
N GLU A 63 -4.45 -15.42 -0.02
CA GLU A 63 -4.58 -15.27 -1.47
C GLU A 63 -4.22 -13.83 -1.85
N CYS A 64 -3.25 -13.63 -2.74
CA CYS A 64 -3.04 -12.32 -3.37
C CYS A 64 -4.14 -12.10 -4.41
N LEU A 65 -4.96 -11.05 -4.23
CA LEU A 65 -6.09 -10.76 -5.11
C LEU A 65 -5.67 -9.85 -6.27
N ASP A 66 -4.92 -8.80 -5.96
CA ASP A 66 -4.50 -7.76 -6.91
C ASP A 66 -3.30 -6.99 -6.36
N SER A 67 -2.55 -6.34 -7.24
CA SER A 67 -1.40 -5.53 -6.89
C SER A 67 -1.16 -4.42 -7.92
N GLY A 68 -0.53 -3.34 -7.48
CA GLY A 68 -0.20 -2.24 -8.37
C GLY A 68 0.82 -1.29 -7.78
N MET A 69 1.00 -0.18 -8.48
CA MET A 69 1.97 0.85 -8.14
C MET A 69 1.30 2.23 -8.20
N VAL A 70 1.59 3.06 -7.20
CA VAL A 70 1.22 4.47 -7.18
C VAL A 70 2.49 5.30 -7.34
N LEU A 71 2.48 6.21 -8.31
CA LEU A 71 3.58 7.14 -8.57
C LEU A 71 3.31 8.49 -7.92
N PHE A 72 4.37 9.11 -7.41
CA PHE A 72 4.35 10.44 -6.79
C PHE A 72 5.42 11.34 -7.40
N ARG A 73 5.10 12.62 -7.55
CA ARG A 73 6.04 13.63 -8.08
C ARG A 73 6.95 14.24 -7.01
N GLU A 74 6.62 13.99 -5.75
CA GLU A 74 7.38 14.37 -4.57
C GLU A 74 7.43 13.17 -3.64
N ASN A 75 8.36 13.19 -2.68
CA ASN A 75 8.44 12.17 -1.63
C ASN A 75 7.09 12.01 -0.93
N CYS A 76 6.53 10.81 -0.98
CA CYS A 76 5.24 10.54 -0.34
C CYS A 76 5.40 10.32 1.16
N THR A 77 4.41 10.77 1.92
CA THR A 77 4.27 10.42 3.33
C THR A 77 3.58 9.06 3.49
N PRO A 78 3.73 8.37 4.64
CA PRO A 78 3.02 7.11 4.90
C PRO A 78 1.49 7.24 4.74
N GLY A 79 0.91 8.39 5.10
CA GLY A 79 -0.51 8.67 4.93
C GLY A 79 -0.91 8.77 3.46
N GLU A 80 -0.19 9.55 2.67
CA GLU A 80 -0.45 9.68 1.23
C GLU A 80 -0.29 8.36 0.48
N ALA A 81 0.70 7.55 0.86
CA ALA A 81 0.91 6.21 0.34
C ALA A 81 -0.32 5.34 0.61
N LEU A 82 -0.78 5.28 1.88
CA LEU A 82 -1.96 4.50 2.24
C LEU A 82 -3.23 4.96 1.51
N GLU A 83 -3.51 6.27 1.51
CA GLU A 83 -4.71 6.84 0.90
C GLU A 83 -4.77 6.63 -0.62
N SER A 84 -3.63 6.77 -1.29
CA SER A 84 -3.55 6.62 -2.74
C SER A 84 -3.60 5.16 -3.15
N SER A 85 -2.91 4.27 -2.42
CA SER A 85 -3.00 2.82 -2.63
C SER A 85 -4.40 2.28 -2.38
N TYR A 86 -5.09 2.75 -1.33
CA TYR A 86 -6.47 2.39 -1.06
C TYR A 86 -7.38 2.76 -2.24
N ARG A 87 -7.25 3.98 -2.75
CA ARG A 87 -8.02 4.47 -3.91
C ARG A 87 -7.78 3.63 -5.16
N GLN A 88 -6.53 3.29 -5.47
CA GLN A 88 -6.24 2.42 -6.62
C GLN A 88 -6.77 0.99 -6.41
N ALA A 89 -6.57 0.40 -5.23
CA ALA A 89 -6.92 -0.99 -4.97
C ALA A 89 -8.44 -1.24 -4.94
N PHE A 90 -9.24 -0.29 -4.45
CA PHE A 90 -10.68 -0.49 -4.24
C PHE A 90 -11.56 0.42 -5.09
N GLY A 91 -10.97 1.34 -5.86
CA GLY A 91 -11.71 2.24 -6.75
C GLY A 91 -12.63 3.22 -6.02
N THR A 92 -12.34 3.55 -4.77
CA THR A 92 -13.15 4.43 -3.92
C THR A 92 -12.28 5.30 -3.01
N ASP A 93 -12.81 6.44 -2.57
CA ASP A 93 -12.09 7.39 -1.72
C ASP A 93 -11.72 6.75 -0.36
N PHE A 94 -10.60 7.21 0.21
CA PHE A 94 -10.11 6.68 1.47
C PHE A 94 -11.10 6.96 2.61
N ASP A 95 -11.52 5.89 3.28
CA ASP A 95 -12.34 5.94 4.48
C ASP A 95 -11.57 5.39 5.68
N LYS A 96 -11.22 6.28 6.60
CA LYS A 96 -10.53 5.95 7.85
C LYS A 96 -11.34 5.01 8.76
N ASP A 97 -12.66 5.01 8.65
CA ASP A 97 -13.52 4.16 9.47
C ASP A 97 -13.61 2.74 8.87
N ASP A 98 -13.32 2.59 7.57
CA ASP A 98 -13.25 1.32 6.86
C ASP A 98 -11.85 0.68 6.89
N CYS A 99 -10.80 1.49 6.99
CA CYS A 99 -9.40 1.06 6.96
C CYS A 99 -8.75 1.07 8.35
N PHE A 100 -8.36 -0.10 8.86
CA PHE A 100 -7.68 -0.25 10.14
C PHE A 100 -6.21 -0.65 9.95
N VAL A 101 -5.28 0.23 10.30
CA VAL A 101 -3.84 -0.06 10.23
C VAL A 101 -3.46 -1.02 11.36
N ILE A 102 -2.90 -2.17 10.98
CA ILE A 102 -2.46 -3.25 11.88
C ILE A 102 -0.98 -3.06 12.24
N LEU A 103 -0.16 -2.78 11.22
CA LEU A 103 1.28 -2.61 11.34
C LEU A 103 1.69 -1.42 10.48
N SER A 104 2.61 -0.61 11.01
CA SER A 104 3.32 0.41 10.26
C SER A 104 4.79 0.36 10.65
N GLU A 105 5.65 0.16 9.66
CA GLU A 105 7.09 0.34 9.77
C GLU A 105 7.44 1.68 9.11
N THR A 106 8.21 2.50 9.83
CA THR A 106 8.69 3.83 9.40
C THR A 106 10.20 3.84 9.34
#